data_AF-A0A9D9L3E6-F1
#
_entry.id   AF-A0A9D9L3E6-F1
#
_cell.length_a   1.000
_cell.length_b   1.000
_cell.length_c   1.000
_cell.angle_alpha   90.00
_cell.angle_beta   90.00
_cell.angle_gamma   90.00
#
_symmetry.space_group_name_H-M   'P 1'
#
loop_
_entity.id
_entity.type
_entity.pdbx_description
1 polymer ?
#
loop_
_entity_poly.entity_id
_entity_poly.type
_entity_poly.pdbx_seq_one_letter_code
_entity_poly.pdbx_strand_id
1 'polypeptide(L)'
;MNKDLCNSLLKICIDHYQKVYNDGMMHDNHDYYGTPPKSIIISFGSSLNICDWRPLAAKDKEAVFKYSSQGLQTVSLDTAPDYTENGMYYQEAYAELCYQENGIAFIMIQYGKRYASCYRYNIVNHDNNVQIINEELIWIS
;
A
#
# COMPACT_ATOMS: atom_id res chain seq x y z
N MET A 1 12.90 4.03 11.51
CA MET A 1 11.96 2.93 11.27
C MET A 1 11.48 2.26 12.56
N ASN A 2 10.26 2.58 12.97
CA ASN A 2 9.50 1.83 13.99
C ASN A 2 9.01 0.51 13.35
N LYS A 3 9.57 -0.63 13.77
CA LYS A 3 9.30 -1.94 13.17
C LYS A 3 7.86 -2.40 13.39
N ASP A 4 7.30 -2.16 14.56
CA ASP A 4 5.94 -2.62 14.89
C ASP A 4 4.89 -1.85 14.09
N LEU A 5 5.07 -0.52 13.98
CA LEU A 5 4.24 0.32 13.10
C LEU A 5 4.33 -0.13 11.63
N CYS A 6 5.55 -0.36 11.14
CA CYS A 6 5.77 -0.81 9.77
C CYS A 6 5.07 -2.16 9.52
N ASN A 7 5.24 -3.13 10.41
CA ASN A 7 4.60 -4.44 10.30
C ASN A 7 3.07 -4.35 10.34
N SER A 8 2.50 -3.52 11.22
CA SER A 8 1.05 -3.32 11.30
C SER A 8 0.47 -2.71 10.03
N LEU A 9 1.12 -1.69 9.46
CA LEU A 9 0.68 -1.07 8.21
C LEU A 9 0.90 -1.99 6.99
N LEU A 10 2.01 -2.73 6.96
CA LEU A 10 2.27 -3.74 5.93
C LEU A 10 1.18 -4.80 5.91
N LYS A 11 0.78 -5.31 7.07
CA LYS A 11 -0.29 -6.29 7.17
C LYS A 11 -1.60 -5.77 6.55
N ILE A 12 -2.03 -4.57 6.94
CA ILE A 12 -3.26 -3.96 6.40
C ILE A 12 -3.16 -3.78 4.88
N CYS A 13 -2.02 -3.28 4.38
CA CYS A 13 -1.79 -3.11 2.94
C CYS A 13 -1.85 -4.43 2.17
N ILE A 14 -1.23 -5.49 2.72
CA ILE A 14 -1.23 -6.83 2.11
C ILE A 14 -2.63 -7.41 2.11
N ASP A 15 -3.40 -7.25 3.20
CA ASP A 15 -4.78 -7.72 3.27
C ASP A 15 -5.67 -7.05 2.21
N HIS A 16 -5.54 -5.73 2.01
CA HIS A 16 -6.23 -5.00 0.93
C HIS A 16 -5.83 -5.52 -0.45
N TYR A 17 -4.53 -5.69 -0.70
CA TYR A 17 -4.02 -6.21 -1.96
C TYR A 17 -4.51 -7.62 -2.26
N GLN A 18 -4.46 -8.52 -1.27
CA GLN A 18 -4.91 -9.90 -1.43
C GLN A 18 -6.41 -10.00 -1.71
N LYS A 19 -7.21 -9.13 -1.08
CA LYS A 19 -8.64 -9.05 -1.38
C LYS A 19 -8.88 -8.73 -2.86
N VAL A 20 -8.26 -7.67 -3.39
CA VAL A 20 -8.39 -7.29 -4.80
C VAL A 20 -7.86 -8.38 -5.73
N TYR A 21 -6.73 -8.99 -5.40
CA TYR A 21 -6.19 -10.11 -6.17
C TYR A 21 -7.18 -11.28 -6.22
N ASN A 22 -7.71 -11.72 -5.08
CA ASN A 22 -8.63 -12.85 -4.99
C ASN A 22 -9.95 -12.54 -5.72
N ASP A 23 -10.53 -11.36 -5.51
CA ASP A 23 -11.75 -10.93 -6.19
C ASP A 23 -11.52 -10.90 -7.72
N GLY A 24 -10.40 -10.33 -8.16
CA GLY A 24 -9.99 -10.30 -9.57
C GLY A 24 -9.81 -11.69 -10.19
N MET A 25 -9.25 -12.64 -9.44
CA MET A 25 -9.04 -14.01 -9.91
C MET A 25 -10.35 -14.83 -10.00
N MET A 26 -11.40 -14.46 -9.26
CA MET A 26 -12.71 -15.12 -9.29
C MET A 26 -13.60 -14.67 -10.45
N HIS A 27 -13.23 -13.61 -11.18
CA HIS A 27 -13.98 -13.17 -12.34
C HIS A 27 -13.64 -14.01 -13.59
N ASP A 28 -14.64 -14.66 -14.20
CA ASP A 28 -14.46 -15.49 -15.40
C ASP A 28 -14.05 -14.69 -16.67
N ASN A 29 -14.11 -13.36 -16.63
CA ASN A 29 -13.87 -12.46 -17.78
C ASN A 29 -12.49 -11.75 -17.73
N HIS A 30 -11.42 -12.48 -17.47
CA HIS A 30 -10.05 -11.93 -17.50
C HIS A 30 -9.69 -11.26 -18.82
N ASP A 31 -10.27 -11.72 -19.93
CA ASP A 31 -10.02 -11.15 -21.27
C ASP A 31 -10.50 -9.71 -21.43
N TYR A 32 -11.51 -9.28 -20.65
CA TYR A 32 -12.08 -7.93 -20.75
C TYR A 32 -11.51 -6.96 -19.70
N TYR A 33 -11.28 -7.45 -18.49
CA TYR A 33 -10.85 -6.63 -17.35
C TYR A 33 -9.35 -6.69 -17.07
N GLY A 34 -8.64 -7.63 -17.71
CA GLY A 34 -7.24 -7.92 -17.44
C GLY A 34 -7.04 -8.82 -16.22
N THR A 35 -5.78 -9.13 -15.95
CA THR A 35 -5.38 -9.96 -14.79
C THR A 35 -4.96 -9.04 -13.63
N PRO A 36 -5.39 -9.31 -12.39
CA PRO A 36 -4.91 -8.55 -11.24
C PRO A 36 -3.38 -8.62 -11.10
N PRO A 37 -2.75 -7.62 -10.45
CA PRO A 37 -1.30 -7.54 -10.35
C PRO A 37 -0.74 -8.77 -9.61
N LYS A 38 0.40 -9.31 -10.08
CA LYS A 38 1.01 -10.53 -9.51
C LYS A 38 1.86 -10.26 -8.26
N SER A 39 2.25 -9.01 -8.07
CA SER A 39 2.99 -8.51 -6.92
C SER A 39 2.65 -7.05 -6.64
N ILE A 40 3.03 -6.60 -5.45
CA ILE A 40 2.92 -5.20 -5.03
C ILE A 40 4.27 -4.70 -4.52
N ILE A 41 4.65 -3.49 -4.95
CA ILE A 41 5.78 -2.73 -4.40
C ILE A 41 5.23 -1.74 -3.37
N ILE A 42 5.70 -1.84 -2.13
CA ILE A 42 5.20 -1.08 -0.99
C ILE A 42 6.32 -0.17 -0.47
N SER A 43 6.14 1.15 -0.58
CA SER A 43 7.04 2.13 0.05
C SER A 43 6.55 2.44 1.45
N PHE A 44 7.45 2.43 2.44
CA PHE A 44 7.16 2.84 3.80
C PHE A 44 8.01 4.06 4.17
N GLY A 45 7.40 5.05 4.81
CA GLY A 45 8.08 6.27 5.20
C GLY A 45 7.25 7.18 6.09
N SER A 46 7.85 8.30 6.48
CA SER A 46 7.17 9.36 7.21
C SER A 46 6.83 10.52 6.27
N SER A 47 5.80 11.30 6.58
CA SER A 47 5.58 12.60 5.94
C SER A 47 5.46 13.71 6.98
N LEU A 48 5.49 14.96 6.49
CA LEU A 48 5.28 16.14 7.32
C LEU A 48 3.91 16.09 8.03
N ASN A 49 3.80 16.73 9.20
CA ASN A 49 2.57 16.82 10.01
C ASN A 49 1.53 17.76 9.38
N ILE A 50 1.00 17.37 8.24
CA ILE A 50 -0.08 18.01 7.51
C ILE A 50 -1.13 16.92 7.45
N CYS A 51 -2.26 17.06 8.14
CA CYS A 51 -3.29 16.02 8.32
C CYS A 51 -3.99 15.55 7.01
N ASP A 52 -3.36 15.75 5.86
CA ASP A 52 -3.79 15.40 4.52
C ASP A 52 -2.83 14.37 3.90
N TRP A 53 -3.36 13.55 2.99
CA TRP A 53 -2.55 12.65 2.20
C TRP A 53 -1.58 13.42 1.29
N ARG A 54 -0.32 12.97 1.23
CA ARG A 54 0.66 13.36 0.21
C ARG A 54 1.56 12.17 -0.15
N PRO A 55 2.03 12.09 -1.40
CA PRO A 55 3.02 11.08 -1.80
C PRO A 55 4.31 11.19 -1.00
N LEU A 56 4.98 10.06 -0.76
CA LEU A 56 6.27 10.04 -0.07
C LEU A 56 7.36 10.59 -1.00
N ALA A 57 8.05 11.64 -0.56
CA ALA A 57 9.25 12.07 -1.27
C ALA A 57 10.35 11.02 -1.12
N ALA A 58 11.25 10.92 -2.11
CA ALA A 58 12.32 9.93 -2.09
C ALA A 58 13.19 9.97 -0.82
N LYS A 59 13.43 11.17 -0.27
CA LYS A 59 14.19 11.40 0.97
C LYS A 59 13.47 10.92 2.25
N ASP A 60 12.16 10.73 2.18
CA ASP A 60 11.32 10.40 3.33
C ASP A 60 10.95 8.89 3.34
N LYS A 61 11.39 8.14 2.32
CA LYS A 61 11.28 6.68 2.26
C LYS A 61 12.28 6.03 3.22
N GLU A 62 11.79 5.20 4.12
CA GLU A 62 12.60 4.46 5.09
C GLU A 62 12.86 3.01 4.65
N ALA A 63 11.91 2.41 3.93
CA ALA A 63 12.02 1.04 3.42
C ALA A 63 11.12 0.84 2.20
N VAL A 64 11.48 -0.12 1.36
CA VAL A 64 10.63 -0.60 0.25
C VAL A 64 10.56 -2.11 0.32
N PHE A 65 9.37 -2.64 0.10
CA PHE A 65 9.09 -4.07 0.13
C PHE A 65 8.45 -4.52 -1.17
N LYS A 66 8.68 -5.78 -1.53
CA LYS A 66 7.95 -6.49 -2.57
C LYS A 66 7.17 -7.63 -1.92
N TYR A 67 5.87 -7.67 -2.13
CA TYR A 67 5.04 -8.81 -1.75
C TYR A 67 4.55 -9.55 -3.00
N SER A 68 4.69 -10.88 -2.99
CA SER A 68 4.32 -11.75 -4.10
C SER A 68 4.00 -13.17 -3.58
N SER A 69 3.77 -14.12 -4.48
CA SER A 69 3.64 -15.55 -4.14
C SER A 69 4.87 -16.13 -3.43
N GLN A 70 6.03 -15.48 -3.53
CA GLN A 70 7.25 -15.86 -2.81
C GLN A 70 7.33 -15.28 -1.39
N GLY A 71 6.28 -14.56 -0.95
CA GLY A 71 6.23 -13.87 0.33
C GLY A 71 6.72 -12.42 0.25
N LEU A 72 6.93 -11.83 1.44
CA LEU A 72 7.39 -10.46 1.62
C LEU A 72 8.91 -10.40 1.63
N GLN A 73 9.49 -9.50 0.83
CA GLN A 73 10.93 -9.29 0.74
C GLN A 73 11.24 -7.79 0.82
N THR A 74 12.30 -7.41 1.53
CA THR A 74 12.85 -6.06 1.45
C THR A 74 13.62 -5.90 0.14
N VAL A 75 13.41 -4.78 -0.55
CA VAL A 75 14.06 -4.46 -1.83
C VAL A 75 14.74 -3.09 -1.76
N SER A 76 15.45 -2.69 -2.82
CA SER A 76 16.13 -1.40 -2.86
C SER A 76 15.15 -0.22 -2.79
N LEU A 77 15.57 0.90 -2.19
CA LEU A 77 14.71 2.07 -1.99
C LEU A 77 14.25 2.74 -3.31
N ASP A 78 15.02 2.55 -4.38
CA ASP A 78 14.72 3.02 -5.73
C ASP A 78 13.89 2.03 -6.56
N THR A 79 13.52 0.87 -5.99
CA THR A 79 12.65 -0.10 -6.66
C THR A 79 11.33 0.55 -7.00
N ALA A 80 11.00 0.55 -8.29
CA ALA A 80 9.72 1.00 -8.82
C ALA A 80 8.91 -0.20 -9.32
N PRO A 81 7.57 -0.16 -9.25
CA PRO A 81 6.71 -1.19 -9.81
C PRO A 81 6.72 -1.14 -11.35
N ASP A 82 6.50 -2.29 -11.98
CA ASP A 82 6.19 -2.40 -13.41
C ASP A 82 4.75 -1.92 -13.70
N TYR A 83 4.65 -0.73 -14.27
CA TYR A 83 3.40 -0.09 -14.68
C TYR A 83 2.90 -0.53 -16.07
N THR A 84 3.45 -1.60 -16.65
CA THR A 84 2.92 -2.14 -17.92
C THR A 84 1.45 -2.50 -17.73
N GLU A 85 0.58 -1.97 -18.60
CA GLU A 85 -0.87 -2.17 -18.51
C GLU A 85 -1.26 -3.60 -18.92
N ASN A 86 -2.21 -4.16 -18.18
CA ASN A 86 -2.89 -5.42 -18.45
C ASN A 86 -4.39 -5.24 -18.18
N GLY A 87 -5.12 -4.77 -19.20
CA GLY A 87 -6.52 -4.39 -19.05
C GLY A 87 -6.68 -3.20 -18.10
N MET A 88 -7.43 -3.38 -17.00
CA MET A 88 -7.61 -2.34 -15.98
C MET A 88 -6.46 -2.25 -14.98
N TYR A 89 -5.55 -3.24 -14.98
CA TYR A 89 -4.49 -3.39 -14.00
C TYR A 89 -3.12 -3.03 -14.54
N TYR A 90 -2.17 -2.83 -13.63
CA TYR A 90 -0.73 -2.88 -13.90
C TYR A 90 -0.17 -4.28 -13.63
N GLN A 91 0.99 -4.60 -14.21
CA GLN A 91 1.70 -5.84 -13.90
C GLN A 91 2.06 -5.95 -12.42
N GLU A 92 2.49 -4.85 -11.81
CA GLU A 92 2.71 -4.72 -10.37
C GLU A 92 1.87 -3.60 -9.78
N ALA A 93 1.23 -3.88 -8.65
CA ALA A 93 0.58 -2.85 -7.86
C ALA A 93 1.63 -1.99 -7.15
N TYR A 94 1.21 -0.80 -6.74
CA TYR A 94 2.00 0.11 -5.95
C TYR A 94 1.27 0.48 -4.66
N ALA A 95 2.01 0.63 -3.56
CA ALA A 95 1.48 1.23 -2.36
C ALA A 95 2.46 2.17 -1.68
N GLU A 96 1.91 3.17 -1.00
CA GLU A 96 2.62 4.04 -0.08
C GLU A 96 1.98 3.96 1.30
N LEU A 97 2.81 3.58 2.28
CA LEU A 97 2.50 3.54 3.70
C LEU A 97 3.20 4.73 4.34
N CYS A 98 2.43 5.77 4.62
CA CYS A 98 2.93 7.01 5.17
C CYS A 98 2.44 7.16 6.60
N TYR A 99 3.33 7.44 7.55
CA TYR A 99 2.94 7.83 8.90
C TYR A 99 3.37 9.26 9.24
N GLN A 100 2.68 9.85 10.21
CA GLN A 100 2.91 11.20 10.71
C GLN A 100 3.10 11.17 12.23
N GLU A 101 3.85 12.13 12.77
CA GLU A 101 4.15 12.20 14.22
C GLU A 101 2.90 12.52 15.04
N ASN A 102 1.90 13.15 14.43
CA ASN A 102 0.59 13.42 15.04
C ASN A 102 -0.29 12.17 15.23
N GLY A 103 0.22 10.96 14.92
CA GLY A 103 -0.50 9.70 15.10
C GLY A 103 -1.48 9.39 13.95
N ILE A 104 -1.22 9.91 12.74
CA ILE A 104 -1.99 9.58 11.54
C ILE A 104 -1.16 8.68 10.63
N ALA A 105 -1.80 7.71 10.00
CA ALA A 105 -1.23 6.94 8.89
C ALA A 105 -2.12 7.04 7.65
N PHE A 106 -1.49 7.03 6.48
CA PHE A 106 -2.14 6.89 5.19
C PHE A 106 -1.64 5.64 4.47
N ILE A 107 -2.57 4.92 3.84
CA ILE A 107 -2.28 3.81 2.95
C ILE A 107 -2.91 4.15 1.61
N MET A 108 -2.08 4.46 0.62
CA MET A 108 -2.48 4.54 -0.77
C MET A 108 -2.10 3.25 -1.47
N ILE A 109 -3.02 2.66 -2.23
CA ILE A 109 -2.77 1.47 -3.04
C ILE A 109 -3.31 1.73 -4.44
N GLN A 110 -2.47 1.46 -5.45
CA GLN A 110 -2.78 1.59 -6.86
C GLN A 110 -2.59 0.25 -7.55
N TYR A 111 -3.68 -0.23 -8.17
CA TYR A 111 -3.71 -1.46 -8.95
C TYR A 111 -3.67 -1.20 -10.46
N GLY A 112 -4.06 0.01 -10.87
CA GLY A 112 -4.14 0.42 -12.27
C GLY A 112 -4.32 1.93 -12.43
N LYS A 113 -4.40 2.40 -13.67
CA LYS A 113 -4.48 3.84 -14.01
C LYS A 113 -5.68 4.55 -13.41
N ARG A 114 -6.80 3.83 -13.28
CA ARG A 114 -8.08 4.29 -12.72
C ARG A 114 -8.58 3.29 -11.70
N TYR A 115 -7.64 2.69 -10.97
CA TYR A 115 -7.98 1.79 -9.89
C TYR A 115 -6.99 1.99 -8.77
N ALA A 116 -7.32 2.93 -7.90
CA ALA A 116 -6.52 3.27 -6.73
C ALA A 116 -7.44 3.75 -5.60
N SER A 117 -7.00 3.52 -4.38
CA SER A 117 -7.70 3.95 -3.17
C SER A 117 -6.71 4.51 -2.17
N CYS A 118 -7.17 5.47 -1.37
CA CYS A 118 -6.40 5.97 -0.23
C CYS A 118 -7.24 5.93 1.04
N TYR A 119 -6.64 5.39 2.09
CA TYR A 119 -7.22 5.25 3.42
C TYR A 119 -6.40 6.03 4.43
N ARG A 120 -7.07 6.59 5.42
CA ARG A 120 -6.49 7.20 6.61
C ARG A 120 -6.78 6.31 7.82
N TYR A 121 -5.84 6.28 8.74
CA TYR A 121 -5.96 5.58 10.02
C TYR A 121 -5.39 6.43 11.15
N ASN A 122 -5.83 6.15 12.36
CA ASN A 122 -5.20 6.65 13.57
C ASN A 122 -4.22 5.58 14.11
N ILE A 123 -3.04 6.04 14.53
CA ILE A 123 -2.01 5.25 15.21
C ILE A 123 -2.16 5.47 16.71
N VAL A 124 -2.41 4.40 17.45
CA VAL A 124 -2.50 4.44 18.92
C VAL A 124 -1.38 3.58 19.50
N ASN A 125 -0.53 4.19 20.32
CA ASN A 125 0.57 3.51 21.00
C ASN A 125 0.18 3.22 22.46
N HIS A 126 0.15 1.95 22.85
CA HIS A 126 -0.07 1.53 24.24
C HIS A 126 1.06 0.59 24.68
N ASP A 127 1.88 0.98 25.66
CA ASP A 127 2.80 0.11 26.41
C ASP A 127 3.49 -1.01 25.58
N ASN A 128 4.07 -0.66 24.42
CA ASN A 128 4.73 -1.54 23.44
C ASN A 128 3.83 -2.25 22.40
N ASN A 129 2.60 -1.79 22.20
CA ASN A 129 1.72 -2.25 21.13
C ASN A 129 1.28 -1.08 20.25
N VAL A 130 1.49 -1.21 18.94
CA VAL A 130 1.04 -0.25 17.93
C VAL A 130 -0.28 -0.75 17.34
N GLN A 131 -1.36 -0.03 17.61
CA GLN A 131 -2.67 -0.30 17.04
C GLN A 131 -2.97 0.70 15.93
N ILE A 132 -3.47 0.18 14.80
CA ILE A 132 -3.94 0.98 13.67
C ILE A 132 -5.46 0.84 13.64
N ILE A 133 -6.16 1.94 13.86
CA ILE A 133 -7.62 1.97 14.06
C ILE A 133 -8.26 3.07 13.22
N ASN A 134 -9.60 3.08 13.20
CA ASN A 134 -10.43 4.11 12.55
C ASN A 134 -10.08 4.27 11.06
N GLU A 135 -10.23 3.19 10.29
CA GLU A 135 -10.12 3.24 8.83
C GLU A 135 -11.14 4.25 8.26
N GLU A 136 -10.63 5.19 7.48
CA GLU A 136 -11.41 6.21 6.79
C GLU A 136 -10.99 6.24 5.32
N LEU A 137 -11.93 5.96 4.41
CA LEU A 137 -11.68 6.10 2.97
C LEU A 137 -11.62 7.58 2.60
N ILE A 138 -10.48 8.04 2.09
CA ILE A 138 -10.26 9.45 1.72
C ILE A 138 -10.65 9.69 0.26
N TRP A 139 -10.24 8.79 -0.64
CA TRP A 139 -10.62 8.86 -2.05
C TRP A 139 -10.47 7.50 -2.73
N ILE A 140 -11.18 7.35 -3.85
CA ILE A 140 -11.07 6.24 -4.81
C ILE A 140 -11.06 6.83 -6.23
N SER A 141 -10.32 6.21 -7.14
CA SER A 141 -10.27 6.56 -8.56
C SER A 141 -10.77 5.42 -9.44
#